data_AF-R1FSP5-F1
#
_entry.id   AF-R1FSP5-F1
#
_cell.length_a   1.000
_cell.length_b   1.000
_cell.length_c   1.000
_cell.angle_alpha   90.00
_cell.angle_beta   90.00
_cell.angle_gamma   90.00
#
_symmetry.space_group_name_H-M   'P 1'
#
loop_
_entity.id
_entity.type
_entity.pdbx_description
1 polymer ?
#
loop_
_entity_poly.entity_id
_entity_poly.type
_entity_poly.pdbx_seq_one_letter_code
_entity_poly.pdbx_strand_id
1 'polypeptide(L)'
;MTAKVNGKYADPTMKLVMIATHTPTAATMESLEGDAAVLIEGNCTDVSPDAALTLTPTTSGVCYHLMFDSASEDSTFTLNTAGVAGIVFAAVSTCRAS
;
A
#
# COMPACT_ATOMS: atom_id res chain seq x y z
N MET A 1 3.95 5.81 -6.17
CA MET A 1 4.03 6.83 -7.24
C MET A 1 3.39 6.20 -8.48
N THR A 2 2.24 6.71 -8.92
CA THR A 2 1.67 6.38 -10.22
C THR A 2 1.68 7.66 -11.02
N ALA A 3 2.15 7.62 -12.27
CA ALA A 3 2.17 8.77 -13.17
C ALA A 3 1.05 8.61 -14.22
N LYS A 4 0.45 9.72 -14.65
CA LYS A 4 -0.52 9.70 -15.75
C LYS A 4 0.16 9.24 -17.05
N VAL A 5 -0.50 8.35 -17.79
CA VAL A 5 -0.15 8.03 -19.18
C VAL A 5 -1.30 8.54 -20.05
N ASN A 6 -1.02 9.45 -20.98
CA ASN A 6 -2.03 10.09 -21.85
C ASN A 6 -3.17 10.79 -21.10
N GLY A 7 -2.88 11.47 -19.98
CA GLY A 7 -3.86 12.27 -19.24
C GLY A 7 -4.88 11.46 -18.43
N LYS A 8 -4.68 10.15 -18.29
CA LYS A 8 -5.44 9.28 -17.38
C LYS A 8 -4.49 8.50 -16.49
N TYR A 9 -4.89 8.28 -15.24
CA TYR A 9 -4.29 7.20 -14.45
C TYR A 9 -4.70 5.87 -15.07
N ALA A 10 -3.73 5.02 -15.41
CA ALA A 10 -4.00 3.67 -15.90
C ALA A 10 -4.73 2.81 -14.85
N ASP A 11 -4.55 3.17 -13.57
CA ASP A 11 -5.21 2.56 -12.43
C ASP A 11 -5.75 3.66 -11.51
N PRO A 12 -7.08 3.80 -11.34
CA PRO A 12 -7.64 4.80 -10.43
C PRO A 12 -7.38 4.46 -8.97
N THR A 13 -7.02 3.20 -8.68
CA THR A 13 -6.84 2.70 -7.33
C THR A 13 -5.78 1.60 -7.23
N MET A 14 -5.23 1.41 -6.03
CA MET A 14 -4.25 0.36 -5.73
C MET A 14 -4.49 -0.22 -4.35
N LYS A 15 -4.37 -1.53 -4.17
CA LYS A 15 -4.30 -2.13 -2.83
C LYS A 15 -2.85 -2.14 -2.36
N LEU A 16 -2.63 -1.79 -1.09
CA LEU A 16 -1.34 -1.77 -0.43
C LEU A 16 -1.43 -2.48 0.92
N VAL A 17 -0.68 -3.57 1.09
CA VAL A 17 -0.46 -4.23 2.37
C VAL A 17 0.87 -3.78 2.96
N MET A 18 0.88 -3.53 4.26
CA MET A 18 2.09 -3.20 5.02
C MET A 18 2.19 -4.05 6.28
N ILE A 19 3.30 -4.75 6.44
CA ILE A 19 3.59 -5.54 7.64
C ILE A 19 4.87 -5.00 8.29
N ALA A 20 4.75 -4.50 9.52
CA ALA A 20 5.88 -4.03 10.31
C ALA A 20 6.66 -5.21 10.91
N THR A 21 7.98 -5.10 10.96
CA THR A 21 8.85 -6.03 11.67
C THR A 21 9.94 -5.30 12.45
N HIS A 22 10.36 -5.90 13.57
CA HIS A 22 11.52 -5.47 14.34
C HIS A 22 12.79 -6.25 13.98
N THR A 23 12.68 -7.28 13.14
CA THR A 23 13.77 -8.17 12.74
C THR A 23 13.85 -8.27 11.21
N PRO A 24 14.29 -7.21 10.51
CA PRO A 24 14.30 -7.14 9.04
C PRO A 24 15.44 -7.96 8.41
N THR A 25 15.47 -9.26 8.70
CA THR A 25 16.35 -10.22 8.03
C THR A 25 15.68 -10.73 6.76
N ALA A 26 16.46 -11.22 5.79
CA ALA A 26 15.91 -11.80 4.57
C ALA A 26 14.90 -12.92 4.87
N ALA A 27 15.24 -13.84 5.79
CA ALA A 27 14.35 -14.94 6.18
C ALA A 27 13.04 -14.45 6.81
N THR A 28 13.09 -13.42 7.68
CA THR A 28 11.88 -12.82 8.24
C THR A 28 11.03 -12.19 7.14
N MET A 29 11.63 -11.39 6.25
CA MET A 29 10.88 -10.70 5.20
C MET A 29 10.24 -11.68 4.22
N GLU A 30 10.97 -12.73 3.81
CA GLU A 30 10.46 -13.80 2.93
C GLU A 30 9.28 -14.54 3.59
N SER A 31 9.35 -14.82 4.91
CA SER A 31 8.24 -15.46 5.61
C SER A 31 6.96 -14.60 5.64
N LEU A 32 7.10 -13.27 5.64
CA LEU A 32 5.98 -12.32 5.66
C LEU A 32 5.35 -12.10 4.28
N GLU A 33 5.98 -12.54 3.19
CA GLU A 33 5.40 -12.43 1.84
C GLU A 33 4.11 -13.24 1.71
N GLY A 34 4.05 -14.43 2.31
CA GLY A 34 2.85 -15.27 2.32
C GLY A 34 1.68 -14.60 3.05
N ASP A 35 1.94 -14.01 4.22
CA ASP A 35 0.94 -13.27 4.99
C ASP A 35 0.44 -12.04 4.20
N ALA A 36 1.36 -11.32 3.55
CA ALA A 36 1.01 -10.16 2.73
C ALA A 36 0.15 -10.55 1.52
N ALA A 37 0.42 -11.69 0.89
CA ALA A 37 -0.36 -12.23 -0.22
C ALA A 37 -1.78 -12.66 0.21
N VAL A 38 -1.96 -13.15 1.44
CA VAL A 38 -3.32 -13.43 1.97
C VAL A 38 -4.07 -12.14 2.27
N LEU A 39 -3.40 -11.17 2.89
CA LEU A 39 -4.02 -9.90 3.28
C LEU A 39 -4.48 -9.06 2.09
N ILE A 40 -3.75 -9.09 0.97
CA ILE A 40 -4.05 -8.24 -0.20
C ILE A 40 -5.33 -8.69 -0.94
N GLU A 41 -5.69 -9.96 -0.84
CA GLU A 41 -6.94 -10.51 -1.37
C GLU A 41 -8.16 -10.13 -0.51
N GLY A 42 -7.94 -9.69 0.74
CA GLY A 42 -8.98 -9.28 1.66
C GLY A 42 -9.61 -7.92 1.36
N ASN A 43 -10.47 -7.51 2.30
CA ASN A 43 -11.04 -6.15 2.33
C ASN A 43 -9.99 -5.17 2.85
N CYS A 44 -9.82 -4.07 2.13
CA CYS A 44 -8.84 -3.04 2.44
C CYS A 44 -9.56 -1.74 2.80
N THR A 45 -8.91 -0.89 3.59
CA THR A 45 -9.50 0.39 4.02
C THR A 45 -9.22 1.47 2.98
N ASP A 46 -10.27 2.12 2.47
CA ASP A 46 -10.14 3.21 1.49
C ASP A 46 -9.39 4.41 2.09
N VAL A 47 -8.45 4.96 1.32
CA VAL A 47 -7.67 6.15 1.69
C VAL A 47 -7.50 7.06 0.47
N SER A 48 -7.79 8.35 0.64
CA SER A 48 -7.51 9.41 -0.34
C SER A 48 -6.23 10.20 0.03
N PRO A 49 -5.54 10.82 -0.93
CA PRO A 49 -4.26 11.52 -0.72
C PRO A 49 -4.37 12.78 0.16
N ASP A 50 -5.57 13.31 0.33
CA ASP A 50 -5.88 14.49 1.16
C ASP A 50 -6.40 14.13 2.56
N ALA A 51 -6.65 12.84 2.84
CA ALA A 51 -7.08 12.43 4.15
C ALA A 51 -5.99 12.76 5.17
N ALA A 52 -6.37 13.34 6.30
CA ALA A 52 -5.50 13.48 7.49
C ALA A 52 -5.00 12.12 8.05
N LEU A 53 -5.31 11.02 7.35
CA LEU A 53 -4.98 9.66 7.71
C LEU A 53 -3.53 9.37 7.32
N THR A 54 -2.69 9.15 8.33
CA THR A 54 -1.34 8.65 8.12
C THR A 54 -1.39 7.12 8.04
N LEU A 55 -0.90 6.56 6.93
CA LEU A 55 -0.76 5.12 6.76
C LEU A 55 0.16 4.59 7.86
N THR A 56 -0.30 3.60 8.63
CA THR A 56 0.47 3.10 9.79
C THR A 56 0.59 1.58 9.69
N PRO A 57 1.79 1.03 9.40
CA PRO A 57 2.03 -0.40 9.39
C PRO A 57 1.79 -1.04 10.76
N THR A 58 1.33 -2.29 10.78
CA THR A 58 1.16 -3.08 12.00
C THR A 58 1.94 -4.39 11.87
N THR A 59 2.28 -5.03 12.99
CA THR A 59 2.97 -6.32 12.98
C THR A 59 2.09 -7.47 12.49
N SER A 60 0.77 -7.35 12.60
CA SER A 60 -0.20 -8.30 12.03
C SER A 60 -0.54 -8.02 10.57
N GLY A 61 -0.01 -6.93 10.01
CA GLY A 61 -0.35 -6.45 8.68
C GLY A 61 -1.62 -5.59 8.65
N VAL A 62 -1.63 -4.66 7.70
CA VAL A 62 -2.78 -3.78 7.40
C VAL A 62 -2.91 -3.64 5.89
N CYS A 63 -4.16 -3.66 5.37
CA CYS A 63 -4.44 -3.41 3.96
C CYS A 63 -5.16 -2.07 3.76
N TYR A 64 -4.65 -1.26 2.84
CA TYR A 64 -5.24 0.00 2.39
C TYR A 64 -5.59 -0.07 0.92
N HIS A 65 -6.73 0.53 0.55
CA HIS A 65 -7.14 0.77 -0.82
C HIS A 65 -6.90 2.24 -1.14
N LEU A 66 -5.79 2.50 -1.82
CA LEU A 66 -5.37 3.84 -2.20
C LEU A 66 -6.22 4.33 -3.36
N MET A 67 -6.96 5.41 -3.13
CA MET A 67 -7.78 6.11 -4.12
C MET A 67 -6.97 7.28 -4.65
N PHE A 68 -6.55 7.25 -5.91
CA PHE A 68 -5.73 8.33 -6.46
C PHE A 68 -6.58 9.55 -6.85
N ASP A 69 -6.02 10.74 -6.65
CA ASP A 69 -6.63 11.98 -7.13
C ASP A 69 -6.43 12.11 -8.64
N SER A 70 -7.51 11.90 -9.38
CA SER A 70 -7.53 12.03 -10.85
C SER A 70 -7.20 13.44 -11.36
N ALA A 71 -7.36 14.47 -10.54
CA ALA A 71 -7.06 15.86 -10.91
C ALA A 71 -5.57 16.18 -10.78
N SER A 72 -4.85 15.55 -9.85
CA SER A 72 -3.41 15.72 -9.68
C SER A 72 -2.60 14.87 -10.65
N GLU A 73 -1.38 15.28 -10.98
CA GLU A 73 -0.41 14.44 -11.71
C GLU A 73 0.19 13.36 -10.80
N ASP A 74 0.29 13.66 -9.49
CA ASP A 74 0.82 12.79 -8.45
C ASP A 74 -0.11 12.75 -7.24
N SER A 75 -0.35 11.54 -6.69
CA SER A 75 -1.00 11.35 -5.40
C SER A 75 0.03 10.97 -4.34
N THR A 76 0.03 11.67 -3.21
CA THR A 76 0.96 11.44 -2.09
C THR A 76 0.21 10.89 -0.89
N PHE A 77 0.78 9.88 -0.22
CA PHE A 77 0.26 9.30 1.02
C PHE A 77 1.36 9.29 2.06
N THR A 78 1.08 9.79 3.26
CA THR A 78 2.07 9.84 4.35
C THR A 78 2.08 8.52 5.11
N LEU A 79 3.29 8.00 5.35
CA LEU A 79 3.54 6.78 6.11
C LEU A 79 4.14 7.13 7.49
N ASN A 80 3.58 6.57 8.56
CA ASN A 80 4.17 6.62 9.90
C ASN A 80 5.06 5.41 10.11
N THR A 81 6.37 5.64 10.20
CA THR A 81 7.38 4.60 10.44
C THR A 81 7.93 4.61 11.87
N ALA A 82 7.33 5.40 12.77
CA ALA A 82 7.82 5.51 14.15
C ALA A 82 7.82 4.15 14.85
N GLY A 83 8.98 3.77 15.40
CA GLY A 83 9.16 2.51 16.13
C GLY A 83 9.27 1.25 15.27
N VAL A 84 9.29 1.38 13.93
CA VAL A 84 9.39 0.23 13.01
C VAL A 84 10.84 0.05 12.52
N ALA A 85 11.36 -1.18 12.55
CA ALA A 85 12.73 -1.47 12.08
C ALA A 85 12.77 -1.88 10.60
N GLY A 86 11.70 -2.50 10.10
CA GLY A 86 11.51 -2.79 8.68
C GLY A 86 10.04 -2.99 8.34
N ILE A 87 9.70 -2.83 7.07
CA ILE A 87 8.34 -2.96 6.55
C ILE A 87 8.38 -3.80 5.30
N VAL A 88 7.50 -4.81 5.22
CA VAL A 88 7.20 -5.53 3.99
C VAL A 88 6.00 -4.86 3.32
N PHE A 89 6.15 -4.54 2.04
CA PHE A 89 5.10 -3.97 1.21
C PHE A 89 4.68 -4.99 0.16
N ALA A 90 3.37 -5.22 0.04
CA ALA A 90 2.78 -5.87 -1.13
C ALA A 90 1.76 -4.93 -1.75
N ALA A 91 1.82 -4.77 -3.08
CA ALA A 91 0.93 -3.86 -3.78
C ALA A 91 0.40 -4.51 -5.06
N VAL A 92 -0.88 -4.31 -5.32
CA VAL A 92 -1.51 -4.72 -6.59
C VAL A 92 -2.36 -3.57 -7.09
N SER A 93 -2.15 -3.17 -8.35
CA SER A 93 -3.03 -2.21 -8.98
C SER A 93 -4.31 -2.92 -9.42
N THR A 94 -5.45 -2.26 -9.27
CA THR A 94 -6.75 -2.87 -9.62
C THR A 94 -7.03 -2.78 -11.12
N CYS A 95 -6.00 -2.87 -11.98
CA CYS A 95 -6.18 -2.91 -13.43
C CYS A 95 -6.81 -4.24 -13.80
N ARG A 96 -8.13 -4.35 -13.69
CA ARG A 96 -8.85 -5.36 -14.44
C ARG A 96 -8.87 -4.88 -15.87
N ALA A 97 -7.81 -5.22 -16.61
CA ALA A 97 -7.78 -5.12 -18.06
C ALA A 97 -9.09 -5.74 -18.57
N SER A 98 -9.98 -4.87 -19.03
CA SER A 98 -11.22 -5.21 -19.71
C SER A 98 -10.96 -5.13 -21.20
#